data_AF-A0A2A7ANW5-F1
#
_entry.id   AF-A0A2A7ANW5-F1
#
_cell.length_a   1.000
_cell.length_b   1.000
_cell.length_c   1.000
_cell.angle_alpha   90.00
_cell.angle_beta   90.00
_cell.angle_gamma   90.00
#
_symmetry.space_group_name_H-M   'P 1'
#
loop_
_entity.id
_entity.type
_entity.pdbx_description
1 polymer ?
#
loop_
_entity_poly.entity_id
_entity_poly.type
_entity_poly.pdbx_seq_one_letter_code
_entity_poly.pdbx_strand_id
1 'polypeptide(L)'
;MRLTKDVRQKLLEQNEGFQRTTYYESNNSYNTNTYTISNGQLTVRSKGDTSWSDSKYDETRICDGAQTHRFLRKNLSDLNTDGID
;
A
#
# COMPACT_ATOMS: atom_id res chain seq x y z
N MET A 1 0.16 -19.83 5.42
CA MET A 1 0.62 -19.29 4.12
C MET A 1 1.93 -18.53 4.24
N ARG A 2 2.94 -18.92 3.45
CA ARG A 2 4.23 -18.21 3.34
C ARG A 2 4.17 -17.25 2.15
N LEU A 3 4.47 -15.96 2.36
CA LEU A 3 4.47 -14.94 1.30
C LEU A 3 5.74 -15.01 0.43
N THR A 4 5.86 -16.09 -0.35
CA THR A 4 6.88 -16.24 -1.40
C THR A 4 6.66 -15.21 -2.52
N LYS A 5 7.62 -15.08 -3.44
CA LYS A 5 7.46 -14.17 -4.59
C LYS A 5 6.20 -14.52 -5.40
N ASP A 6 5.98 -15.81 -5.66
CA ASP A 6 4.85 -16.27 -6.47
C ASP A 6 3.51 -16.06 -5.75
N VAL A 7 3.45 -16.35 -4.45
CA VAL A 7 2.25 -16.11 -3.64
C VAL A 7 1.90 -14.62 -3.60
N ARG A 8 2.90 -13.74 -3.45
CA ARG A 8 2.66 -12.29 -3.49
C ARG A 8 2.13 -11.83 -4.84
N GLN A 9 2.67 -12.37 -5.94
CA GLN A 9 2.20 -12.03 -7.29
C GLN A 9 0.74 -12.44 -7.48
N LYS A 10 0.38 -13.67 -7.12
CA LYS A 10 -1.00 -14.16 -7.16
C LYS A 10 -1.94 -13.30 -6.31
N LEU A 11 -1.51 -12.90 -5.10
CA LEU A 11 -2.31 -12.02 -4.24
C LEU A 11 -2.55 -10.66 -4.88
N LEU A 12 -1.54 -10.07 -5.53
CA LEU A 12 -1.72 -8.79 -6.24
C LEU A 12 -2.71 -8.95 -7.40
N GLU A 13 -2.59 -10.01 -8.19
CA GLU A 13 -3.48 -10.26 -9.33
C GLU A 13 -4.93 -10.56 -8.91
N GLN A 14 -5.13 -11.33 -7.82
CA GLN A 14 -6.46 -11.66 -7.31
C GLN A 14 -7.16 -10.48 -6.62
N ASN A 15 -6.39 -9.49 -6.15
CA ASN A 15 -6.91 -8.33 -5.41
C ASN A 15 -6.80 -7.03 -6.20
N GLU A 16 -6.92 -7.15 -7.52
CA GLU A 16 -6.92 -6.01 -8.43
C GLU A 16 -8.01 -5.00 -8.05
N GLY A 17 -7.63 -3.73 -7.89
CA GLY A 17 -8.52 -2.66 -7.43
C GLY A 17 -8.66 -2.54 -5.91
N PHE A 18 -8.05 -3.43 -5.12
CA PHE A 18 -8.04 -3.28 -3.66
C PHE A 18 -7.33 -1.99 -3.26
N GLN A 19 -7.95 -1.24 -2.35
CA GLN A 19 -7.42 0.01 -1.83
C GLN A 19 -7.40 0.01 -0.31
N ARG A 20 -6.33 0.59 0.25
CA ARG A 20 -6.22 0.82 1.69
C ARG A 20 -5.64 2.20 1.95
N THR A 21 -6.37 3.01 2.69
CA THR A 21 -5.89 4.32 3.14
C THR A 21 -5.37 4.23 4.56
N THR A 22 -4.24 4.86 4.81
CA THR A 22 -3.66 5.00 6.14
C THR A 22 -3.40 6.48 6.41
N TYR A 23 -3.66 6.88 7.65
CA TYR A 23 -3.57 8.26 8.09
C TYR A 23 -2.53 8.32 9.20
N TYR A 24 -1.61 9.26 9.09
CA TYR A 24 -0.63 9.57 10.11
C TYR A 24 -0.73 11.06 10.42
N GLU A 25 -0.95 11.39 11.69
CA GLU A 25 -1.02 12.76 12.17
C GLU A 25 -0.04 12.91 13.34
N SER A 26 0.69 14.01 13.34
CA SER A 26 1.54 14.48 14.43
C SER A 26 1.32 15.98 14.59
N ASN A 27 1.75 16.58 15.70
CA ASN A 27 1.46 17.98 16.07
C ASN A 27 1.67 19.00 14.93
N ASN A 28 2.57 18.71 13.99
CA ASN A 28 3.01 19.61 12.93
C ASN A 28 3.03 18.96 11.52
N SER A 29 2.36 17.82 11.34
CA SER A 29 2.32 17.17 10.02
C SER A 29 1.15 16.20 9.89
N TYR A 30 0.48 16.22 8.74
CA TYR A 30 -0.44 15.15 8.35
C TYR A 30 0.09 14.45 7.11
N ASN A 31 -0.03 13.13 7.07
CA ASN A 31 0.28 12.31 5.91
C ASN A 31 -0.81 11.26 5.71
N THR A 32 -1.41 11.28 4.52
CA THR A 32 -2.37 10.29 4.04
C THR A 32 -1.68 9.45 2.98
N ASN A 33 -1.54 8.15 3.23
CA ASN A 33 -1.05 7.21 2.22
C ASN A 33 -2.20 6.33 1.74
N THR A 34 -2.52 6.40 0.46
CA THR A 34 -3.47 5.52 -0.21
C THR A 34 -2.71 4.47 -1.00
N TYR A 35 -2.83 3.22 -0.58
CA TYR A 35 -2.27 2.06 -1.28
C TYR A 35 -3.31 1.50 -2.24
N THR A 36 -2.91 1.23 -3.48
CA THR A 36 -3.76 0.65 -4.52
C THR A 36 -3.05 -0.51 -5.18
N ILE A 37 -3.72 -1.66 -5.24
CA ILE A 37 -3.29 -2.78 -6.06
C ILE A 37 -3.84 -2.57 -7.48
N SER A 38 -2.94 -2.42 -8.45
CA SER A 38 -3.31 -2.32 -9.86
C SER A 38 -2.23 -2.89 -10.78
N ASN A 39 -2.65 -3.52 -11.88
CA ASN A 39 -1.84 -4.21 -12.87
C ASN A 39 -0.83 -5.20 -12.23
N GLY A 40 -1.25 -5.91 -11.18
CA GLY A 40 -0.37 -6.82 -10.44
C GLY A 40 0.78 -6.12 -9.70
N GLN A 41 0.65 -4.82 -9.41
CA GLN A 41 1.60 -4.01 -8.66
C GLN A 41 0.91 -3.28 -7.52
N LEU A 42 1.68 -2.97 -6.47
CA LEU A 42 1.22 -2.11 -5.39
C LEU A 42 1.76 -0.70 -5.63
N THR A 43 0.88 0.28 -5.73
CA THR A 43 1.24 1.70 -5.75
C THR A 43 0.83 2.35 -4.44
N VAL A 44 1.55 3.40 -4.06
CA VAL A 44 1.20 4.25 -2.92
C VAL A 44 1.18 5.71 -3.38
N ARG A 45 0.06 6.38 -3.12
CA ARG A 45 -0.08 7.82 -3.22
C ARG A 45 0.03 8.42 -1.82
N SER A 46 1.04 9.25 -1.60
CA SER A 46 1.30 9.92 -0.32
C SER A 46 0.94 11.39 -0.47
N LYS A 47 0.01 11.86 0.36
CA LYS A 47 -0.44 13.24 0.38
C LYS A 47 -0.30 13.81 1.78
N GLY A 48 0.42 14.91 1.93
CA GLY A 48 0.61 15.52 3.23
C GLY A 48 0.96 16.99 3.16
N ASP A 49 0.92 17.60 4.34
CA ASP A 49 1.38 18.96 4.60
C ASP A 49 2.26 18.90 5.84
N THR A 50 3.34 19.66 5.79
CA THR A 50 4.27 19.78 6.92
C THR A 50 4.25 21.23 7.36
N SER A 51 4.48 21.50 8.66
CA SER A 51 4.41 22.86 9.24
C SER A 51 5.41 23.89 8.70
N TRP A 52 6.08 23.62 7.58
CA TRP A 52 6.85 24.60 6.82
C TRP A 52 5.98 25.13 5.69
N SER A 53 5.76 26.45 5.70
CA SER A 53 4.98 27.17 4.70
C SER A 53 5.25 26.65 3.28
N ASP A 54 4.19 26.24 2.58
CA ASP A 54 4.17 25.71 1.21
C ASP A 54 4.63 24.25 0.98
N SER A 55 4.82 23.45 2.03
CA SER A 55 5.30 22.07 1.91
C SER A 55 4.15 21.05 1.73
N LYS A 56 3.28 21.28 0.73
CA LYS A 56 2.29 20.29 0.29
C LYS A 56 2.93 19.33 -0.70
N TYR A 57 2.79 18.04 -0.45
CA TYR A 57 3.22 17.02 -1.39
C TYR A 57 2.06 16.09 -1.75
N ASP A 58 2.06 15.66 -3.01
CA ASP A 58 1.16 14.66 -3.55
C ASP A 58 1.97 13.83 -4.54
N GLU A 59 2.56 12.74 -4.05
CA GLU A 59 3.44 11.88 -4.83
C GLU A 59 2.83 10.48 -4.95
N THR A 60 2.98 9.88 -6.13
CA THR A 60 2.62 8.48 -6.35
C THR A 60 3.86 7.72 -6.76
N ARG A 61 4.08 6.56 -6.14
CA ARG A 61 5.20 5.68 -6.48
C ARG A 61 4.81 4.21 -6.43
N ILE A 62 5.56 3.40 -7.15
CA ILE A 62 5.44 1.93 -7.10
C ILE A 62 6.19 1.43 -5.86
N CYS A 63 5.54 0.58 -5.09
CA CYS A 63 6.13 -0.04 -3.91
C CYS A 63 7.16 -1.10 -4.32
N ASP A 64 8.30 -1.15 -3.63
CA ASP A 64 9.26 -2.22 -3.83
C ASP A 64 8.75 -3.57 -3.27
N GLY A 65 9.52 -4.65 -3.49
CA GLY A 65 9.14 -5.98 -3.03
C GLY A 65 9.05 -6.13 -1.51
N ALA A 66 9.81 -5.37 -0.74
CA ALA A 66 9.78 -5.42 0.72
C ALA A 66 8.57 -4.66 1.28
N GLN A 67 8.28 -3.47 0.74
CA GLN A 67 7.08 -2.70 1.03
C GLN A 67 5.82 -3.49 0.68
N THR A 68 5.80 -4.09 -0.51
CA THR A 68 4.69 -4.93 -0.99
C THR A 68 4.47 -6.13 -0.08
N HIS A 69 5.55 -6.84 0.32
CA HIS A 69 5.44 -7.92 1.28
C HIS A 69 4.84 -7.43 2.61
N ARG A 70 5.36 -6.36 3.19
CA ARG A 70 4.86 -5.82 4.47
C ARG A 70 3.38 -5.43 4.38
N PHE A 71 2.97 -4.81 3.27
CA PHE A 71 1.59 -4.44 3.02
C PHE A 71 0.66 -5.66 2.96
N LEU A 72 1.00 -6.65 2.12
CA LEU A 72 0.19 -7.87 1.96
C LEU A 72 0.09 -8.64 3.29
N ARG A 73 1.20 -8.72 4.05
CA ARG A 73 1.21 -9.37 5.37
C ARG A 73 0.29 -8.69 6.37
N LYS A 74 0.26 -7.35 6.36
CA LYS A 74 -0.53 -6.54 7.30
C LYS A 74 -2.03 -6.56 6.97
N ASN A 75 -2.38 -6.63 5.69
CA ASN A 75 -3.78 -6.59 5.23
C ASN A 75 -4.30 -7.98 4.86
N LEU A 76 -3.62 -9.05 5.26
CA LEU A 76 -3.92 -10.40 4.80
C LEU A 76 -5.34 -10.87 5.10
N SER A 77 -5.93 -10.41 6.21
CA SER A 77 -7.32 -10.70 6.60
C SER A 77 -8.36 -10.06 5.68
N ASP A 78 -7.97 -8.98 4.99
CA ASP A 78 -8.86 -8.14 4.20
C ASP A 78 -8.71 -8.42 2.70
N LEU A 79 -7.72 -9.25 2.33
CA LEU A 79 -7.45 -9.66 0.96
C LEU A 79 -8.20 -10.96 0.65
N ASN A 80 -8.59 -11.12 -0.60
CA ASN A 80 -8.97 -12.40 -1.16
C ASN A 80 -7.72 -13.30 -1.22
N THR A 81 -7.75 -14.40 -0.45
CA THR A 81 -6.69 -15.42 -0.42
C THR A 81 -7.21 -16.78 -0.91
N ASP A 82 -8.35 -16.82 -1.59
CA ASP A 82 -8.98 -18.07 -2.00
C ASP A 82 -8.10 -18.84 -2.99
N GLY A 83 -7.90 -20.13 -2.67
CA GLY A 83 -7.08 -21.02 -3.50
C GLY A 83 -5.58 -20.74 -3.46
N ILE A 84 -5.10 -19.94 -2.49
CA ILE A 84 -3.67 -19.74 -2.25
C ILE A 84 -3.25 -20.49 -0.98
N ASP A 85 -2.41 -21.52 -1.17
CA ASP A 85 -1.82 -22.35 -0.09
C ASP A 85 -0.35 -21.94 0.20
#